data_AF-A0A952WB26-F1
#
_entry.id   AF-A0A952WB26-F1
#
_cell.length_a   1.000
_cell.length_b   1.000
_cell.length_c   1.000
_cell.angle_alpha   90.00
_cell.angle_beta   90.00
_cell.angle_gamma   90.00
#
_symmetry.space_group_name_H-M   'P 1'
#
loop_
_entity.id
_entity.type
_entity.pdbx_description
1 polymer ?
#
loop_
_entity_poly.entity_id
_entity_poly.type
_entity_poly.pdbx_seq_one_letter_code
_entity_poly.pdbx_strand_id
1 'polypeptide(L)'
;MSLNKTLALSTFMQEVKRDSSKWLHSTVPGMHAFHWQDGYFAFSIGESGAASLRQYIAGQKEHHASMDYKDEVRSLLRKYNLEWDERYIWT
;
A
#
# COMPACT_ATOMS: atom_id res chain seq x y z
N MET A 1 7.83 -10.85 10.65
CA MET A 1 8.96 -10.25 9.90
C MET A 1 9.20 -8.86 10.45
N SER A 2 10.45 -8.52 10.79
CA SER A 2 10.85 -7.20 11.28
C SER A 2 11.70 -6.53 10.20
N LEU A 3 11.41 -5.26 9.88
CA LEU A 3 12.23 -4.49 8.94
C LEU A 3 13.55 -4.12 9.63
N ASN A 4 14.68 -4.25 8.92
CA ASN A 4 15.94 -3.78 9.47
C ASN A 4 15.87 -2.27 9.74
N LYS A 5 16.31 -1.84 10.93
CA LYS A 5 16.28 -0.43 11.36
C LYS A 5 17.05 0.51 10.44
N THR A 6 18.04 0.02 9.70
CA THR A 6 18.86 0.82 8.77
C THR A 6 18.33 0.81 7.34
N LEU A 7 17.33 -0.04 7.03
CA LEU A 7 16.74 -0.10 5.70
C LEU A 7 15.72 1.03 5.53
N ALA A 8 15.99 1.92 4.58
CA ALA A 8 15.03 2.95 4.21
C ALA A 8 13.75 2.30 3.66
N LEU A 9 12.60 2.79 4.09
CA LEU A 9 11.30 2.27 3.68
C LEU A 9 11.09 2.39 2.15
N SER A 10 11.60 3.46 1.55
CA SER A 10 11.56 3.66 0.09
C SER A 10 12.33 2.58 -0.66
N THR A 11 13.50 2.20 -0.18
CA THR A 11 14.29 1.09 -0.73
C THR A 11 13.53 -0.22 -0.61
N PHE A 12 12.97 -0.51 0.57
CA PHE A 12 12.15 -1.71 0.75
C PHE A 12 10.96 -1.76 -0.22
N MET A 13 10.21 -0.67 -0.34
CA MET A 13 9.05 -0.61 -1.24
C MET A 13 9.43 -0.70 -2.71
N GLN A 14 10.58 -0.14 -3.11
CA GLN A 14 11.12 -0.30 -4.46
C GLN A 14 11.39 -1.77 -4.78
N GLU A 15 12.06 -2.50 -3.88
CA GLU A 15 12.35 -3.93 -4.04
C GLU A 15 11.06 -4.75 -4.17
N VAL A 16 10.11 -4.55 -3.26
CA VAL A 16 8.80 -5.24 -3.29
C VAL A 16 8.07 -5.01 -4.60
N LYS A 17 7.94 -3.75 -5.04
CA LYS A 17 7.24 -3.41 -6.30
C LYS A 17 7.95 -3.99 -7.52
N ARG A 18 9.29 -3.89 -7.56
CA ARG A 18 10.09 -4.36 -8.69
C ARG A 18 10.02 -5.87 -8.83
N ASP A 19 10.22 -6.60 -7.76
CA ASP A 19 10.34 -8.05 -7.81
C ASP A 19 8.97 -8.71 -8.03
N SER A 20 7.90 -8.15 -7.44
CA SER A 20 6.53 -8.58 -7.74
C SER A 20 6.12 -8.31 -9.19
N SER A 21 6.52 -7.17 -9.77
CA SER A 21 6.25 -6.87 -11.19
C SER A 21 6.95 -7.88 -12.10
N LYS A 22 8.25 -8.13 -11.86
CA LYS A 22 9.01 -9.15 -12.62
C LYS A 22 8.34 -10.51 -12.55
N TRP A 23 7.94 -10.94 -11.35
CA TRP A 23 7.26 -12.22 -11.15
C TRP A 23 5.92 -12.27 -11.90
N LEU A 24 5.08 -11.23 -11.77
CA LEU A 24 3.80 -11.14 -12.49
C LEU A 24 4.00 -11.23 -14.01
N HIS A 25 4.96 -10.48 -14.55
CA HIS A 25 5.27 -10.48 -15.99
C HIS A 25 5.77 -11.83 -16.50
N SER A 26 6.50 -12.58 -15.66
CA SER A 26 7.07 -13.87 -16.05
C SER A 26 6.14 -15.06 -15.83
N THR A 27 5.20 -14.96 -14.88
CA THR A 27 4.48 -16.13 -14.36
C THR A 27 2.98 -16.06 -14.58
N VAL A 28 2.41 -14.86 -14.74
CA VAL A 28 0.96 -14.70 -14.90
C VAL A 28 0.63 -14.29 -16.34
N PRO A 29 0.00 -15.18 -17.13
CA PRO A 29 -0.43 -14.86 -18.48
C PRO A 29 -1.33 -13.62 -18.53
N GLY A 30 -1.07 -12.72 -19.48
CA GLY A 30 -1.86 -11.51 -19.67
C GLY A 30 -1.48 -10.31 -18.79
N MET A 31 -0.51 -10.46 -17.88
CA MET A 31 -0.08 -9.37 -16.98
C MET A 31 1.11 -8.55 -17.49
N HIS A 32 1.51 -8.67 -18.76
CA HIS A 32 2.68 -7.97 -19.31
C HIS A 32 2.61 -6.44 -19.23
N ALA A 33 1.41 -5.87 -19.19
CA ALA A 33 1.18 -4.43 -19.04
C ALA A 33 1.00 -3.98 -17.58
N PHE A 34 1.04 -4.90 -16.61
CA PHE A 34 0.92 -4.54 -15.20
C PHE A 34 2.06 -3.62 -14.78
N HIS A 35 1.71 -2.55 -14.07
CA HIS A 35 2.68 -1.73 -13.36
C HIS A 35 2.06 -1.24 -12.05
N TRP A 36 2.89 -1.09 -11.03
CA TRP A 36 2.47 -0.40 -9.82
C TRP A 36 2.24 1.09 -10.08
N GLN A 37 1.47 1.73 -9.21
CA GLN A 37 1.48 3.20 -9.10
C GLN A 37 2.86 3.67 -8.64
N ASP A 38 3.23 4.90 -8.99
CA ASP A 38 4.54 5.47 -8.65
C ASP A 38 4.71 5.62 -7.13
N GLY A 39 3.71 6.19 -6.47
CA GLY A 39 3.70 6.45 -5.03
C GLY A 39 3.41 5.24 -4.15
N TYR A 40 3.68 5.38 -2.85
CA TYR A 40 3.24 4.44 -1.83
C TYR A 40 2.89 5.19 -0.54
N PHE A 41 1.95 4.64 0.22
CA PHE A 41 1.66 5.08 1.58
C PHE A 41 2.13 4.03 2.58
N ALA A 42 2.58 4.48 3.74
CA ALA A 42 2.99 3.58 4.81
C ALA A 42 2.57 4.13 6.18
N PHE A 43 2.00 3.25 6.99
CA PHE A 43 1.57 3.53 8.35
C PHE A 43 2.14 2.46 9.28
N SER A 44 2.70 2.87 10.41
CA SER A 44 3.13 1.94 11.44
C SER A 44 1.93 1.44 12.24
N ILE A 45 1.87 0.13 12.49
CA ILE A 45 0.86 -0.48 13.36
C ILE A 45 1.51 -1.17 14.55
N GLY A 46 0.87 -1.11 15.71
CA GLY A 46 1.23 -1.94 16.86
C GLY A 46 0.70 -3.37 16.68
N GLU A 47 1.27 -4.32 17.44
CA GLU A 47 0.89 -5.74 17.38
C GLU A 47 -0.62 -5.96 17.62
N SER A 48 -1.22 -5.17 18.51
CA SER A 48 -2.66 -5.18 18.78
C SER A 48 -3.52 -4.86 17.55
N GLY A 49 -2.98 -4.15 16.57
CA GLY A 49 -3.65 -3.83 15.30
C GLY A 49 -3.53 -4.92 14.23
N ALA A 50 -2.65 -5.92 14.41
CA ALA A 50 -2.33 -6.88 13.36
C ALA A 50 -3.53 -7.74 12.93
N ALA A 51 -4.39 -8.15 13.87
CA ALA A 51 -5.60 -8.91 13.56
C ALA A 51 -6.58 -8.10 12.70
N SER A 52 -6.82 -6.84 13.07
CA SER A 52 -7.68 -5.93 12.31
C SER A 52 -7.09 -5.64 10.92
N LEU A 53 -5.77 -5.45 10.81
CA LEU A 53 -5.11 -5.23 9.53
C LEU A 53 -5.26 -6.44 8.59
N ARG A 54 -5.11 -7.66 9.10
CA ARG A 54 -5.32 -8.88 8.30
C ARG A 54 -6.74 -8.96 7.73
N GLN A 55 -7.73 -8.65 8.56
CA GLN A 55 -9.13 -8.65 8.12
C GLN A 55 -9.39 -7.56 7.08
N TYR A 56 -8.82 -6.37 7.26
CA TYR A 56 -8.91 -5.29 6.29
C TYR A 56 -8.31 -5.68 4.93
N ILE A 57 -7.11 -6.28 4.90
CA ILE A 57 -6.47 -6.73 3.65
C ILE A 57 -7.32 -7.82 2.97
N ALA A 58 -7.90 -8.75 3.74
CA ALA A 58 -8.72 -9.82 3.19
C ALA A 58 -10.00 -9.32 2.49
N GLY A 59 -10.57 -8.19 2.93
CA GLY A 59 -11.77 -7.58 2.35
C GLY A 59 -11.51 -6.41 1.38
N GLN A 60 -10.25 -6.17 0.99
CA GLN A 60 -9.88 -5.03 0.14
C GLN A 60 -10.60 -5.03 -1.21
N LYS A 61 -10.82 -6.21 -1.81
CA LYS A 61 -11.47 -6.32 -3.12
C LYS A 61 -12.89 -5.78 -3.08
N GLU A 62 -13.67 -6.18 -2.08
CA GLU A 62 -15.05 -5.73 -1.88
C GLU A 62 -15.09 -4.24 -1.48
N HIS A 63 -14.13 -3.81 -0.66
CA HIS A 63 -14.01 -2.42 -0.24
C HIS A 63 -13.76 -1.48 -1.43
N HIS A 64 -12.80 -1.81 -2.28
CA HIS A 64 -12.45 -1.03 -3.48
C HIS A 64 -13.49 -1.09 -4.60
N ALA A 65 -14.46 -2.01 -4.51
CA ALA A 65 -15.63 -1.96 -5.40
C ALA A 65 -16.57 -0.78 -5.08
N SER A 66 -16.48 -0.20 -3.88
CA SER A 66 -17.38 0.84 -3.40
C SER A 66 -16.69 2.11 -2.91
N MET A 67 -15.37 2.07 -2.70
CA MET A 67 -14.57 3.19 -2.19
C MET A 67 -13.43 3.51 -3.16
N ASP A 68 -13.31 4.79 -3.53
CA ASP A 68 -12.20 5.28 -4.33
C ASP A 68 -10.91 5.34 -3.49
N TYR A 69 -9.78 5.14 -4.16
CA TYR A 69 -8.44 5.22 -3.58
C TYR A 69 -8.21 6.52 -2.80
N LYS A 70 -8.60 7.69 -3.36
CA LYS A 70 -8.38 8.97 -2.68
C LYS A 70 -9.16 9.07 -1.39
N ASP A 71 -10.39 8.57 -1.39
CA ASP A 71 -11.24 8.57 -0.20
C ASP A 71 -10.70 7.63 0.87
N GLU A 72 -10.14 6.49 0.47
CA GLU A 72 -9.49 5.56 1.39
C GLU A 72 -8.25 6.19 2.02
N VAL A 73 -7.39 6.84 1.23
CA VAL A 73 -6.22 7.57 1.73
C VAL A 73 -6.66 8.65 2.73
N ARG A 74 -7.67 9.47 2.40
CA ARG A 74 -8.22 10.47 3.33
C ARG A 74 -8.75 9.84 4.61
N SER A 75 -9.42 8.70 4.51
CA SER A 75 -9.96 7.97 5.66
C SER A 75 -8.84 7.50 6.59
N LEU A 76 -7.75 6.96 6.02
CA LEU A 76 -6.56 6.55 6.76
C LEU A 76 -5.89 7.76 7.44
N LEU A 77 -5.70 8.86 6.73
CA LEU A 77 -5.09 10.07 7.29
C LEU A 77 -5.91 10.63 8.47
N ARG A 78 -7.24 10.68 8.34
CA ARG A 78 -8.15 11.02 9.46
C ARG A 78 -8.03 10.06 10.63
N LYS A 79 -8.01 8.74 10.35
CA LYS A 79 -7.91 7.70 11.39
C LYS A 79 -6.63 7.84 12.22
N TYR A 80 -5.54 8.26 11.60
CA TYR A 80 -4.26 8.49 12.28
C TYR A 80 -4.05 9.94 12.74
N ASN A 81 -5.08 10.79 12.63
CA ASN A 81 -5.05 12.20 13.02
C ASN A 81 -3.86 12.97 12.44
N LEU A 82 -3.55 12.70 11.18
CA LEU A 82 -2.52 13.42 10.43
C LEU A 82 -3.17 14.60 9.70
N GLU A 83 -2.51 15.75 9.70
CA GLU A 83 -2.87 16.85 8.80
C GLU A 83 -2.21 16.62 7.45
N TRP A 84 -2.94 16.88 6.36
CA TRP A 84 -2.41 16.79 5.01
C TRP A 84 -2.97 17.90 4.14
N ASP A 85 -2.25 18.17 3.05
CA ASP A 85 -2.67 19.11 2.03
C ASP A 85 -2.93 18.34 0.73
N GLU A 86 -4.17 18.42 0.26
CA GLU A 86 -4.66 17.78 -0.97
C GLU A 86 -3.82 18.13 -2.21
N ARG A 87 -3.06 19.24 -2.18
CA ARG A 87 -2.20 19.66 -3.31
C ARG A 87 -0.96 18.80 -3.50
N TYR A 88 -0.51 18.10 -2.45
CA TYR A 88 0.80 17.43 -2.45
C TYR A 88 0.74 15.91 -2.29
N ILE A 89 -0.45 15.32 -2.13
CA ILE A 89 -0.61 13.89 -1.83
C ILE A 89 -1.03 13.03 -3.04
N TRP A 90 -1.36 13.64 -4.18
CA TRP A 90 -1.90 12.95 -5.35
C TRP A 90 -0.96 12.89 -6.56
N THR A 91 0.27 13.37 -6.42
CA THR A 91 1.33 13.33 -7.44
C THR A 91 1.98 11.96 -7.53
#